data_AF-A0A1G6Z6E3-F1
#
_entry.id   AF-A0A1G6Z6E3-F1
#
_cell.length_a   1.000
_cell.length_b   1.000
_cell.length_c   1.000
_cell.angle_alpha   90.00
_cell.angle_beta   90.00
_cell.angle_gamma   90.00
#
_symmetry.space_group_name_H-M   'P 1'
#
loop_
_entity.id
_entity.type
_entity.pdbx_description
1 polymer ?
#
loop_
_entity_poly.entity_id
_entity_poly.type
_entity_poly.pdbx_seq_one_letter_code
_entity_poly.pdbx_strand_id
1 'polypeptide(L)'
;MIMINRKIVVRTLGAFLFFSLASVAGAQTLTDKELKTRVAEIENPLQKIVQLEPRQFEYKTKDYKYLKLSEGAQYGFMDDNVKKVFPGLVKEKKVSYMFGKNAYRDAKVSTIDESGLIPVLVASIKQQQEEIEMLKAELLKLKKETAGK
;
A
#
# COMPACT_ATOMS: atom_id res chain seq x y z
N MET A 1 -75.61 23.56 38.19
CA MET A 1 -74.90 24.17 39.33
C MET A 1 -73.89 23.16 39.88
N ILE A 2 -72.64 23.35 39.46
CA ILE A 2 -71.34 22.95 40.04
C ILE A 2 -71.16 21.51 40.55
N MET A 3 -70.34 20.80 39.77
CA MET A 3 -69.71 19.50 39.99
C MET A 3 -68.31 19.74 40.57
N ILE A 4 -67.92 19.10 41.68
CA ILE A 4 -66.51 19.05 42.14
C ILE A 4 -66.15 17.61 42.51
N ASN A 5 -65.22 17.06 41.73
CA ASN A 5 -64.74 15.69 41.73
C ASN A 5 -63.55 15.53 42.70
N ARG A 6 -63.50 14.41 43.44
CA ARG A 6 -62.59 14.15 44.57
C ARG A 6 -61.15 13.94 44.09
N LYS A 7 -60.19 14.67 44.68
CA LYS A 7 -58.76 14.37 44.55
C LYS A 7 -58.36 13.23 45.49
N ILE A 8 -57.95 12.09 44.92
CA ILE A 8 -57.24 11.03 45.64
C ILE A 8 -55.76 11.21 45.30
N VAL A 9 -54.94 11.59 46.27
CA VAL A 9 -53.48 11.67 46.12
C VAL A 9 -52.88 10.43 46.79
N VAL A 10 -52.44 9.48 45.97
CA VAL A 10 -51.77 8.25 46.42
C VAL A 10 -50.27 8.51 46.57
N ARG A 11 -49.71 7.96 47.65
CA ARG A 11 -48.33 8.10 48.14
C ARG A 11 -47.38 7.10 47.45
N THR A 12 -46.08 7.37 47.61
CA THR A 12 -44.88 6.48 47.52
C THR A 12 -44.43 5.94 46.16
N LEU A 13 -43.14 6.20 45.84
CA LEU A 13 -42.11 5.36 45.17
C LEU A 13 -41.04 6.36 44.66
N GLY A 14 -39.72 6.19 44.75
CA GLY A 14 -38.81 5.09 44.96
C GLY A 14 -37.41 5.66 44.64
N ALA A 15 -36.36 5.18 45.31
CA ALA A 15 -34.99 5.67 45.14
C ALA A 15 -34.50 5.47 43.69
N PHE A 16 -34.10 6.56 43.01
CA PHE A 16 -33.41 6.48 41.72
C PHE A 16 -31.90 6.47 41.96
N LEU A 17 -31.33 5.27 42.03
CA LEU A 17 -29.89 5.06 41.86
C LEU A 17 -29.56 5.29 40.39
N PHE A 18 -28.91 6.41 40.09
CA PHE A 18 -28.26 6.64 38.80
C PHE A 18 -27.03 5.72 38.72
N PHE A 19 -27.23 4.50 38.20
CA PHE A 19 -26.12 3.67 37.75
C PHE A 19 -25.68 4.20 36.38
N SER A 20 -24.68 5.08 36.37
CA SER A 20 -24.03 5.48 35.12
C SER A 20 -23.27 4.28 34.56
N LEU A 21 -23.90 3.58 33.62
CA LEU A 21 -23.23 2.56 32.83
C LEU A 21 -22.26 3.27 31.88
N ALA A 22 -21.03 3.50 32.33
CA ALA A 22 -19.96 3.94 31.46
C ALA A 22 -19.68 2.81 30.46
N SER A 23 -20.22 2.93 29.25
CA SER A 23 -19.91 2.02 28.15
C SER A 23 -18.44 2.22 27.78
N VAL A 24 -17.54 1.40 28.33
CA VAL A 24 -16.19 1.26 27.78
C VAL A 24 -16.34 0.50 26.47
N ALA A 25 -16.56 1.23 25.38
CA ALA A 25 -16.38 0.70 24.05
C ALA A 25 -14.89 0.40 23.88
N GLY A 26 -14.50 -0.85 24.16
CA GLY A 26 -13.13 -1.32 23.94
C GLY A 26 -12.82 -1.21 22.45
N ALA A 27 -11.82 -0.41 22.10
CA ALA A 27 -11.31 -0.37 20.74
C ALA A 27 -10.81 -1.77 20.35
N GLN A 28 -11.34 -2.31 19.26
CA GLN A 28 -10.87 -3.59 18.73
C GLN A 28 -9.51 -3.38 18.07
N THR A 29 -8.49 -4.07 18.56
CA THR A 29 -7.17 -4.12 17.91
C THR A 29 -7.20 -5.20 16.83
N LEU A 30 -7.15 -4.79 15.56
CA LEU A 30 -7.03 -5.72 14.43
C LEU A 30 -5.55 -6.01 14.17
N THR A 31 -5.22 -7.29 14.05
CA THR A 31 -3.87 -7.74 13.71
C THR A 31 -3.67 -7.78 12.19
N ASP A 32 -2.43 -7.64 11.75
CA ASP A 32 -2.08 -7.69 10.32
C ASP A 32 -2.52 -9.00 9.64
N LYS A 33 -2.46 -10.11 10.38
CA LYS A 33 -2.92 -11.44 9.93
C LYS A 33 -4.43 -11.49 9.67
N GLU A 34 -5.22 -10.73 10.44
CA GLU A 34 -6.68 -10.66 10.25
C GLU A 34 -7.06 -9.76 9.07
N LEU A 35 -6.23 -8.76 8.77
CA LEU A 35 -6.48 -7.80 7.68
C LEU A 35 -6.05 -8.33 6.31
N LYS A 36 -5.14 -9.29 6.25
CA LYS A 36 -4.57 -9.81 5.00
C LYS A 36 -5.10 -11.19 4.67
N THR A 37 -5.49 -11.38 3.41
CA THR A 37 -5.90 -12.68 2.88
C THR A 37 -5.02 -13.07 1.70
N ARG A 38 -4.95 -14.38 1.40
CA ARG A 38 -4.15 -14.93 0.28
C ARG A 38 -2.66 -14.53 0.34
N VAL A 39 -2.07 -14.61 1.54
CA VAL A 39 -0.63 -14.38 1.72
C VAL A 39 0.11 -15.57 1.10
N ALA A 40 0.92 -15.28 0.08
CA ALA A 40 1.71 -16.25 -0.66
C ALA A 40 3.11 -15.69 -0.91
N GLU A 41 4.04 -16.57 -1.27
CA GLU A 41 5.37 -16.18 -1.73
C GLU A 41 5.29 -15.37 -3.03
N ILE A 42 6.25 -14.48 -3.23
CA ILE A 42 6.36 -13.74 -4.49
C ILE A 42 6.94 -14.71 -5.51
N GLU A 43 6.18 -15.06 -6.53
CA GLU A 43 6.64 -16.00 -7.56
C GLU A 43 7.64 -15.35 -8.52
N ASN A 44 8.74 -16.08 -8.80
CA ASN A 44 9.81 -15.71 -9.73
C ASN A 44 10.29 -14.25 -9.56
N PRO A 45 10.62 -13.82 -8.33
CA PRO A 45 10.89 -12.41 -8.02
C PRO A 45 12.10 -11.90 -8.80
N LEU A 46 13.18 -12.69 -8.85
CA LEU A 46 14.40 -12.31 -9.58
C LEU A 46 14.11 -12.15 -11.08
N GLN A 47 13.42 -13.13 -11.69
CA GLN A 47 13.06 -13.09 -13.11
C GLN A 47 12.24 -11.86 -13.47
N LYS A 48 11.34 -11.41 -12.58
CA LYS A 48 10.53 -10.21 -12.82
C LYS A 48 11.37 -8.93 -12.65
N ILE A 49 12.19 -8.82 -11.61
CA ILE A 49 13.01 -7.63 -11.38
C ILE A 49 14.01 -7.39 -12.51
N VAL A 50 14.63 -8.44 -13.06
CA VAL A 50 15.60 -8.28 -14.17
C VAL A 50 14.97 -7.80 -15.48
N GLN A 51 13.65 -7.87 -15.62
CA GLN A 51 12.93 -7.33 -16.79
C GLN A 51 12.63 -5.83 -16.66
N LEU A 52 12.77 -5.26 -15.46
CA LEU A 52 12.60 -3.83 -15.25
C LEU A 52 13.81 -3.07 -15.79
N GLU A 53 13.53 -1.91 -16.36
CA GLU A 53 14.54 -1.03 -16.93
C GLU A 53 14.59 0.27 -16.13
N PRO A 54 15.48 0.40 -15.12
CA PRO A 54 15.73 1.67 -14.47
C PRO A 54 16.24 2.69 -15.49
N ARG A 55 15.67 3.89 -15.46
CA ARG A 55 16.03 5.00 -16.36
C ARG A 55 16.29 6.26 -15.55
N GLN A 56 17.18 7.10 -16.08
CA GLN A 56 17.28 8.50 -15.67
C GLN A 56 16.36 9.33 -16.57
N PHE A 57 15.63 10.27 -16.00
CA PHE A 57 14.73 11.15 -16.75
C PHE A 57 14.62 12.53 -16.09
N GLU A 58 14.04 13.48 -16.82
CA GLU A 58 13.68 14.80 -16.29
C GLU A 58 12.21 15.09 -16.60
N TYR A 59 11.53 15.71 -15.65
CA TYR A 59 10.16 16.14 -15.85
C TYR A 59 10.08 17.39 -16.72
N LYS A 60 9.08 17.46 -17.60
CA LYS A 60 8.74 18.67 -18.37
C LYS A 60 8.01 19.69 -17.49
N THR A 61 8.70 20.19 -16.45
CA THR A 61 8.11 21.08 -15.42
C THR A 61 7.57 22.39 -16.01
N LYS A 62 8.19 22.89 -17.09
CA LYS A 62 7.76 24.10 -17.81
C LYS A 62 6.42 23.93 -18.51
N ASP A 63 6.19 22.77 -19.12
CA ASP A 63 4.97 22.47 -19.88
C ASP A 63 3.80 22.12 -18.94
N TYR A 64 4.10 21.55 -17.77
CA TYR A 64 3.11 21.01 -16.83
C TYR A 64 3.23 21.59 -15.41
N LYS A 65 3.35 22.92 -15.29
CA LYS A 65 3.55 23.61 -13.99
C LYS A 65 2.51 23.26 -12.93
N TYR A 66 1.27 22.98 -13.34
CA TYR A 66 0.17 22.64 -12.43
C TYR A 66 0.34 21.27 -11.75
N LEU A 67 1.20 20.40 -12.26
CA LEU A 67 1.49 19.09 -11.68
C LEU A 67 2.51 19.15 -10.53
N LYS A 68 3.18 20.29 -10.30
CA LYS A 68 4.20 20.46 -9.25
C LYS A 68 5.26 19.35 -9.25
N LEU A 69 5.74 19.00 -10.44
CA LEU A 69 6.75 17.97 -10.64
C LEU A 69 8.11 18.43 -10.11
N SER A 70 8.95 17.48 -9.67
CA SER A 70 10.32 17.77 -9.24
C SER A 70 11.17 18.25 -10.40
N GLU A 71 12.12 19.15 -10.10
CA GLU A 71 13.10 19.65 -11.06
C GLU A 71 14.38 18.80 -11.05
N GLY A 72 15.11 18.83 -12.16
CA GLY A 72 16.39 18.13 -12.33
C GLY A 72 16.26 16.64 -12.61
N ALA A 73 17.42 15.99 -12.80
CA ALA A 73 17.52 14.57 -13.12
C ALA A 73 16.99 13.69 -11.98
N GLN A 74 16.13 12.76 -12.34
CA GLN A 74 15.54 11.76 -11.46
C GLN A 74 15.91 10.36 -11.96
N TYR A 75 15.96 9.40 -11.05
CA TYR A 75 16.03 7.97 -11.39
C TYR A 75 14.69 7.34 -11.07
N GLY A 76 14.24 6.43 -11.94
CA GLY A 76 13.01 5.68 -11.73
C GLY A 76 12.73 4.79 -12.93
N PHE A 77 11.45 4.64 -13.28
CA PHE A 77 11.04 3.74 -14.34
C PHE A 77 10.04 4.40 -15.28
N MET A 78 9.97 3.87 -16.51
CA MET A 78 8.87 4.18 -17.43
C MET A 78 7.66 3.30 -17.07
N ASP A 79 6.48 3.90 -17.02
CA ASP A 79 5.25 3.22 -16.62
C ASP A 79 4.90 2.05 -17.53
N ASP A 80 5.12 2.16 -18.84
CA ASP A 80 4.90 1.06 -19.78
C ASP A 80 5.79 -0.16 -19.52
N ASN A 81 7.04 0.04 -19.10
CA ASN A 81 7.94 -1.07 -18.74
C ASN A 81 7.47 -1.75 -17.44
N VAL A 82 7.16 -0.96 -16.40
CA VAL A 82 6.65 -1.52 -15.14
C VAL A 82 5.31 -2.21 -15.35
N LYS A 83 4.40 -1.65 -16.15
CA LYS A 83 3.07 -2.21 -16.38
C LYS A 83 3.10 -3.59 -17.03
N LYS A 84 4.10 -3.87 -17.88
CA LYS A 84 4.29 -5.19 -18.50
C LYS A 84 4.65 -6.26 -17.47
N VAL A 85 5.40 -5.91 -16.44
CA VAL A 85 5.93 -6.85 -15.45
C VAL A 85 5.07 -6.89 -14.17
N PHE A 86 4.68 -5.72 -13.68
CA PHE A 86 3.91 -5.50 -12.45
C PHE A 86 2.73 -4.53 -12.73
N PRO A 87 1.68 -4.97 -13.45
CA PRO A 87 0.55 -4.10 -13.79
C PRO A 87 -0.13 -3.49 -12.57
N GLY A 88 -0.15 -4.19 -11.43
CA GLY A 88 -0.74 -3.70 -10.18
C GLY A 88 0.04 -2.57 -9.49
N LEU A 89 1.28 -2.30 -9.89
CA LEU A 89 2.08 -1.19 -9.38
C LEU A 89 1.89 0.10 -10.19
N VAL A 90 1.22 0.05 -11.34
CA VAL A 90 0.93 1.24 -12.13
C VAL A 90 -0.51 1.68 -11.87
N LYS A 91 -0.65 2.89 -11.32
CA LYS A 91 -1.93 3.47 -10.89
C LYS A 91 -2.21 4.76 -11.64
N GLU A 92 -3.46 4.96 -12.02
CA GLU A 92 -3.91 6.25 -12.56
C GLU A 92 -4.28 7.20 -11.43
N LYS A 93 -3.70 8.39 -11.44
CA LYS A 93 -4.07 9.49 -10.55
C LYS A 93 -4.77 10.59 -11.31
N LYS A 94 -5.93 11.03 -10.82
CA LYS A 94 -6.60 12.23 -11.32
C LYS A 94 -6.02 13.46 -10.62
N VAL A 95 -5.62 14.46 -11.41
CA VAL A 95 -5.13 15.74 -10.92
C VAL A 95 -6.02 16.83 -11.50
N SER A 96 -6.81 17.47 -10.63
CA SER A 96 -7.62 18.62 -11.03
C SER A 96 -6.78 19.89 -10.94
N TYR A 97 -6.84 20.73 -11.97
CA TYR A 97 -6.12 21.99 -12.03
C TYR A 97 -6.97 23.09 -12.66
N MET A 98 -6.71 24.33 -12.23
CA MET A 98 -7.42 25.49 -12.74
C MET A 98 -6.88 25.85 -14.13
N PHE A 99 -7.77 25.95 -15.11
CA PHE A 99 -7.45 26.29 -16.51
C PHE A 99 -7.94 27.71 -16.89
N GLY A 100 -8.83 28.30 -16.09
CA GLY A 100 -9.33 29.67 -16.28
C GLY A 100 -10.01 30.19 -15.02
N LYS A 101 -10.52 31.42 -15.05
CA LYS A 101 -11.24 32.01 -13.91
C LYS A 101 -12.46 31.13 -13.57
N ASN A 102 -12.43 30.49 -12.41
CA ASN A 102 -13.45 29.54 -11.94
C ASN A 102 -13.67 28.32 -12.87
N ALA A 103 -12.68 27.95 -13.70
CA ALA A 103 -12.75 26.81 -14.60
C ALA A 103 -11.65 25.80 -14.29
N TYR A 104 -12.04 24.54 -14.09
CA TYR A 104 -11.13 23.43 -13.76
C TYR A 104 -11.12 22.39 -14.88
N ARG A 105 -9.99 21.70 -15.02
CA ARG A 105 -9.83 20.52 -15.87
C ARG A 105 -9.15 19.42 -15.08
N ASP A 106 -9.44 18.18 -15.45
CA ASP A 106 -8.80 17.01 -14.88
C ASP A 106 -7.76 16.46 -15.86
N ALA A 107 -6.55 16.23 -15.36
CA ALA A 107 -5.54 15.41 -16.01
C ALA A 107 -5.54 14.02 -15.38
N LYS A 108 -5.40 12.98 -16.21
CA LYS A 108 -5.05 11.64 -15.74
C LYS A 108 -3.54 11.46 -15.90
N VAL A 109 -2.88 11.09 -14.82
CA VAL A 109 -1.44 10.87 -14.77
C VAL A 109 -1.18 9.45 -14.31
N SER A 110 -0.41 8.70 -15.09
CA SER A 110 0.08 7.38 -14.71
C SER A 110 1.18 7.53 -13.67
N THR A 111 1.09 6.76 -12.59
CA THR A 111 2.04 6.81 -11.46
C THR A 111 2.47 5.40 -11.09
N ILE A 112 3.73 5.25 -10.69
CA ILE A 112 4.29 3.96 -10.28
C ILE A 112 4.38 3.92 -8.75
N ASP A 113 3.92 2.81 -8.17
CA ASP A 113 4.08 2.47 -6.77
C ASP A 113 5.44 1.78 -6.55
N GLU A 114 6.48 2.60 -6.47
CA GLU A 114 7.86 2.12 -6.28
C GLU A 114 8.05 1.41 -4.92
N SER A 115 7.26 1.78 -3.91
CA SER A 115 7.31 1.12 -2.60
C SER A 115 6.91 -0.35 -2.67
N GLY A 116 5.99 -0.69 -3.59
CA GLY A 116 5.61 -2.06 -3.86
C GLY A 116 6.71 -2.92 -4.48
N LEU A 117 7.78 -2.32 -5.04
CA LEU A 117 8.93 -3.06 -5.54
C LEU A 117 9.86 -3.54 -4.42
N ILE A 118 9.83 -2.91 -3.24
CA ILE A 118 10.76 -3.23 -2.14
C ILE A 118 10.65 -4.70 -1.70
N PRO A 119 9.46 -5.26 -1.41
CA PRO A 119 9.34 -6.67 -1.04
C PRO A 119 9.78 -7.63 -2.15
N VAL A 120 9.56 -7.24 -3.41
CA VAL A 120 9.99 -8.02 -4.58
C VAL A 120 11.52 -8.04 -4.70
N LEU A 121 12.17 -6.90 -4.49
CA LEU A 121 13.63 -6.80 -4.48
C LEU A 121 14.23 -7.66 -3.36
N VAL A 122 13.66 -7.62 -2.16
CA VAL A 122 14.09 -8.47 -1.04
C VAL A 122 13.94 -9.95 -1.39
N ALA A 123 12.83 -10.37 -1.98
CA ALA A 123 12.63 -11.75 -2.43
C ALA A 123 13.61 -12.15 -3.55
N SER A 124 13.92 -11.22 -4.46
CA SER A 124 14.88 -11.44 -5.55
C SER A 124 16.30 -11.66 -5.03
N ILE A 125 16.72 -10.87 -4.04
CA ILE A 125 18.04 -11.00 -3.40
C ILE A 125 18.14 -12.34 -2.66
N LYS A 126 17.08 -12.77 -1.97
CA LYS A 126 17.03 -14.09 -1.33
C LYS A 126 17.17 -15.23 -2.33
N GLN A 127 16.39 -15.19 -3.41
CA GLN A 127 16.50 -16.17 -4.49
C GLN A 127 17.91 -16.19 -5.10
N GLN A 128 18.49 -15.01 -5.36
CA GLN A 128 19.86 -14.90 -5.86
C GLN A 128 20.89 -15.49 -4.88
N GLN A 129 20.70 -15.32 -3.57
CA GLN A 129 21.56 -15.90 -2.56
C GLN A 129 21.49 -17.43 -2.55
N GLU A 130 20.29 -18.00 -2.72
CA GLU A 130 20.11 -19.45 -2.85
C GLU A 130 20.82 -20.01 -4.09
N GLU A 131 20.70 -19.33 -5.24
CA GLU A 131 21.43 -19.68 -6.47
C GLU A 131 22.96 -19.64 -6.28
N ILE A 132 23.46 -18.63 -5.56
CA ILE A 132 24.89 -18.53 -5.23
C ILE A 132 25.36 -19.70 -4.36
N GLU A 133 24.59 -20.09 -3.34
CA GLU A 133 24.97 -21.21 -2.46
C GLU A 133 24.93 -22.55 -3.20
N MET A 134 23.97 -22.75 -4.10
CA MET A 134 23.93 -23.93 -4.98
C MET A 134 25.18 -24.00 -5.87
N LEU A 135 25.54 -22.89 -6.53
CA LEU A 135 26.73 -22.81 -7.38
C LEU A 135 28.02 -23.06 -6.60
N LYS A 136 28.16 -22.53 -5.38
CA LYS A 136 29.31 -22.79 -4.51
C LYS A 136 29.43 -24.28 -4.15
N ALA A 137 28.32 -24.93 -3.83
CA ALA A 137 28.29 -26.35 -3.50
C ALA A 137 28.72 -27.21 -4.70
N GLU A 138 28.24 -26.88 -5.90
CA GLU A 138 28.63 -27.56 -7.14
C GLU A 138 30.13 -27.38 -7.44
N LEU A 139 30.66 -26.16 -7.29
CA LEU A 139 32.09 -25.91 -7.46
C LEU A 139 32.95 -26.71 -6.49
N LEU A 140 32.52 -26.87 -5.23
CA LEU A 140 33.23 -27.71 -4.26
C LEU A 140 33.22 -29.18 -4.64
N LYS A 141 32.10 -29.68 -5.18
CA LYS A 141 31.98 -31.05 -5.67
C LYS A 141 32.92 -31.29 -6.86
N LEU A 142 32.88 -30.42 -7.86
CA LEU A 142 33.74 -30.51 -9.05
C LEU A 142 35.23 -30.45 -8.69
N LYS A 143 35.63 -29.56 -7.77
CA LYS A 143 37.02 -29.47 -7.29
C LYS A 143 37.52 -30.77 -6.65
N LYS A 144 36.67 -31.46 -5.88
CA LYS A 144 37.02 -32.76 -5.29
C LYS A 144 37.17 -33.84 -6.36
N GLU A 145 36.30 -33.86 -7.36
CA GLU A 145 36.35 -34.81 -8.47
C GLU A 145 37.60 -34.62 -9.34
N THR A 146 38.06 -33.37 -9.54
CA THR A 146 39.29 -33.09 -10.29
C THR A 146 40.57 -33.32 -9.49
N ALA A 147 40.55 -33.15 -8.16
CA ALA A 147 41.72 -33.38 -7.31
C ALA A 147 41.98 -34.86 -6.97
N GLY A 148 40.97 -35.72 -7.18
CA GLY A 148 41.08 -37.17 -7.03
C GLY A 148 41.49 -37.91 -8.32
N LYS A 149 41.77 -37.18 -9.40
CA LYS A 149 42.33 -37.70 -10.66
C LYS A 149 43.78 -37.26 -10.79
#